data_AF-A0A7V7E568-F1
#
_entry.id   AF-A0A7V7E568-F1
#
_cell.length_a   1.000
_cell.length_b   1.000
_cell.length_c   1.000
_cell.angle_alpha   90.00
_cell.angle_beta   90.00
_cell.angle_gamma   90.00
#
_symmetry.space_group_name_H-M   'P 1'
#
loop_
_entity.id
_entity.type
_entity.pdbx_description
1 polymer ?
#
loop_
_entity_poly.entity_id
_entity_poly.type
_entity_poly.pdbx_seq_one_letter_code
_entity_poly.pdbx_strand_id
1 'polypeptide(L)'
;MPEELLPPITWRPDFATGVAIVDDQHRVLIRLLGEAGSKLSDRSPIEDFTHIVEGLLSYAGYHFQTEAKLMGDHAYEALRPEEANDHLLQHEAFADRVGAIHSGLKAGQRIAKTALMEFLISWLSNHILNTDKALGAFIADRQGAHGPANG
;
A
#
# COMPACT_ATOMS: atom_id res chain seq x y z
N MET A 1 11.81 -25.13 16.51
CA MET A 1 10.62 -24.62 15.78
C MET A 1 11.11 -24.19 14.42
N PRO A 2 10.67 -24.79 13.31
CA PRO A 2 10.99 -24.21 12.01
C PRO A 2 10.38 -22.81 11.98
N GLU A 3 11.18 -21.84 11.55
CA GLU A 3 10.75 -20.48 11.28
C GLU A 3 9.57 -20.57 10.30
N GLU A 4 8.35 -20.32 10.79
CA GLU A 4 7.15 -20.35 9.96
C GLU A 4 7.28 -19.20 8.96
N LEU A 5 7.76 -19.53 7.76
CA LEU A 5 7.96 -18.57 6.69
C LEU A 5 6.60 -17.95 6.37
N LEU A 6 6.44 -16.66 6.65
CA LEU A 6 5.32 -15.89 6.15
C LEU A 6 5.25 -16.10 4.63
N PRO A 7 4.13 -16.62 4.08
CA PRO A 7 4.04 -16.84 2.66
C PRO A 7 4.24 -15.51 1.94
N PRO A 8 5.07 -15.47 0.89
CA PRO A 8 5.31 -14.24 0.15
C PRO A 8 3.99 -13.70 -0.40
N ILE A 9 3.76 -12.39 -0.27
CA ILE A 9 2.63 -11.74 -0.90
C ILE A 9 2.79 -11.80 -2.43
N THR A 10 1.73 -12.24 -3.11
CA THR A 10 1.68 -12.31 -4.58
C THR A 10 0.44 -11.60 -5.09
N TRP A 11 0.54 -10.96 -6.27
CA TRP A 11 -0.63 -10.37 -6.91
C TRP A 11 -1.70 -11.44 -7.15
N ARG A 12 -2.96 -11.09 -6.86
CA ARG A 12 -4.13 -11.93 -7.11
C ARG A 12 -5.22 -11.06 -7.75
N PRO A 13 -6.10 -11.64 -8.59
CA PRO A 13 -7.21 -10.90 -9.19
C PRO A 13 -8.06 -10.13 -8.18
N ASP A 14 -8.21 -10.64 -6.96
CA ASP A 14 -8.99 -10.02 -5.89
C ASP A 14 -8.43 -8.65 -5.43
N PHE A 15 -7.17 -8.35 -5.70
CA PHE A 15 -6.55 -7.05 -5.45
C PHE A 15 -6.82 -6.01 -6.53
N ALA A 16 -7.45 -6.40 -7.65
CA ALA A 16 -7.81 -5.44 -8.69
C ALA A 16 -8.89 -4.48 -8.19
N THR A 17 -8.62 -3.18 -8.34
CA THR A 17 -9.55 -2.08 -8.08
C THR A 17 -10.38 -1.75 -9.31
N GLY A 18 -9.93 -2.16 -10.50
CA GLY A 18 -10.51 -1.76 -11.79
C GLY A 18 -9.95 -0.43 -12.31
N VAL A 19 -9.09 0.25 -11.55
CA VAL A 19 -8.40 1.47 -11.97
C VAL A 19 -6.97 1.10 -12.36
N ALA A 20 -6.69 1.12 -13.67
CA ALA A 20 -5.45 0.55 -14.23
C ALA A 20 -4.16 1.09 -13.59
N ILE A 21 -4.07 2.41 -13.38
CA ILE A 21 -2.89 3.04 -12.76
C ILE A 21 -2.68 2.60 -11.30
N VAL A 22 -3.76 2.42 -10.54
CA VAL A 22 -3.72 1.95 -9.14
C VAL A 22 -3.30 0.48 -9.11
N ASP A 23 -3.89 -0.36 -9.96
CA ASP A 23 -3.55 -1.78 -10.05
C ASP A 23 -2.07 -2.00 -10.43
N ASP A 24 -1.52 -1.19 -11.34
CA ASP A 24 -0.12 -1.25 -11.71
C ASP A 24 0.81 -0.84 -10.56
N GLN A 25 0.43 0.18 -9.78
CA GLN A 25 1.16 0.59 -8.58
C GLN A 25 1.11 -0.48 -7.48
N HIS A 26 -0.05 -1.10 -7.25
CA HIS A 26 -0.17 -2.22 -6.31
C HIS A 26 0.73 -3.41 -6.69
N ARG A 27 0.82 -3.74 -7.99
CA ARG A 27 1.73 -4.81 -8.46
C ARG A 27 3.19 -4.49 -8.13
N VAL A 28 3.60 -3.22 -8.25
CA VAL A 28 4.95 -2.81 -7.88
C VAL A 28 5.15 -2.90 -6.37
N LEU A 29 4.23 -2.41 -5.55
CA LEU A 29 4.30 -2.53 -4.07
C LEU A 29 4.41 -3.99 -3.63
N ILE A 30 3.56 -4.87 -4.17
CA ILE A 30 3.59 -6.30 -3.89
C ILE A 30 4.92 -6.93 -4.29
N ARG A 31 5.47 -6.55 -5.46
CA ARG A 31 6.81 -7.01 -5.89
C ARG A 31 7.90 -6.55 -4.92
N LEU A 32 7.87 -5.28 -4.52
CA LEU A 32 8.85 -4.73 -3.56
C LEU A 32 8.80 -5.46 -2.22
N LEU A 33 7.60 -5.79 -1.71
CA LEU A 33 7.44 -6.61 -0.52
C LEU A 33 7.96 -8.05 -0.70
N GLY A 34 7.70 -8.66 -1.84
CA GLY A 34 8.24 -9.99 -2.18
C GLY A 34 9.78 -10.00 -2.23
N GLU A 35 10.37 -8.98 -2.84
CA GLU A 35 11.82 -8.79 -2.88
C GLU A 35 12.40 -8.56 -1.48
N ALA A 36 11.76 -7.73 -0.66
CA ALA A 36 12.16 -7.49 0.73
C ALA A 36 12.15 -8.79 1.55
N GLY A 37 11.08 -9.57 1.44
CA GLY A 37 10.96 -10.87 2.10
C GLY A 37 12.01 -11.88 1.65
N SER A 38 12.52 -11.78 0.43
CA SER A 38 13.55 -12.69 -0.10
C SER A 38 14.97 -12.23 0.21
N LYS A 39 15.21 -10.90 0.19
CA LYS A 39 16.55 -10.30 0.41
C LYS A 39 16.91 -10.22 1.89
N LEU A 40 15.93 -9.98 2.77
CA LEU A 40 16.18 -9.86 4.19
C LEU A 40 16.24 -11.22 4.90
N SER A 41 17.09 -11.25 5.91
CA SER A 41 17.16 -12.21 7.00
C SER A 41 17.39 -11.47 8.32
N ASP A 42 17.09 -12.07 9.47
CA ASP A 42 17.38 -11.45 10.77
C ASP A 42 18.88 -11.19 11.01
N ARG A 43 19.75 -11.85 10.24
CA ARG A 43 21.21 -11.64 10.28
C ARG A 43 21.68 -10.49 9.39
N SER A 44 20.81 -9.93 8.55
CA SER A 44 21.19 -8.88 7.60
C SER A 44 21.63 -7.61 8.34
N PRO A 45 22.57 -6.84 7.76
CA PRO A 45 22.92 -5.51 8.25
C PRO A 45 21.69 -4.61 8.40
N ILE A 46 21.74 -3.67 9.35
CA ILE A 46 20.64 -2.70 9.58
C ILE A 46 20.45 -1.80 8.35
N GLU A 47 21.53 -1.56 7.61
CA GLU A 47 21.56 -0.80 6.36
C GLU A 47 20.64 -1.41 5.30
N ASP A 48 20.59 -2.75 5.20
CA ASP A 48 19.73 -3.45 4.25
C ASP A 48 18.24 -3.27 4.60
N PHE A 49 17.91 -3.35 5.88
CA PHE A 49 16.55 -3.04 6.36
C PHE A 49 16.20 -1.57 6.08
N THR A 50 17.13 -0.66 6.35
CA THR A 50 16.94 0.78 6.14
C THR A 50 16.64 1.09 4.68
N HIS A 51 17.46 0.58 3.74
CA HIS A 51 17.25 0.79 2.31
C HIS A 51 15.93 0.23 1.81
N ILE A 52 15.52 -0.95 2.29
CA ILE A 52 14.24 -1.55 1.90
C ILE A 52 13.07 -0.70 2.41
N VAL A 53 13.11 -0.29 3.68
CA VAL A 53 12.07 0.55 4.27
C VAL A 53 11.98 1.90 3.57
N GLU A 54 13.12 2.51 3.24
CA GLU A 54 13.19 3.78 2.50
C GLU A 54 12.58 3.66 1.09
N GLY A 55 12.93 2.61 0.34
CA GLY A 55 12.37 2.35 -0.98
C GLY A 55 10.86 2.10 -0.95
N LEU A 56 10.38 1.33 0.03
CA LEU A 56 8.94 1.09 0.23
C LEU A 56 8.19 2.38 0.60
N LEU A 57 8.72 3.18 1.52
CA LEU A 57 8.11 4.44 1.93
C LEU A 57 8.03 5.43 0.76
N SER A 58 9.09 5.52 -0.05
CA SER A 58 9.11 6.37 -1.24
C SER A 58 8.04 5.96 -2.25
N TYR A 59 7.89 4.66 -2.52
CA TYR A 59 6.92 4.20 -3.52
C TYR A 59 5.49 4.27 -2.99
N ALA A 60 5.26 3.97 -1.72
CA ALA A 60 3.96 4.13 -1.07
C ALA A 60 3.50 5.60 -1.11
N GLY A 61 4.40 6.56 -0.82
CA GLY A 61 4.07 7.98 -0.92
C GLY A 61 3.68 8.43 -2.33
N TYR A 62 4.34 7.89 -3.38
CA TYR A 62 3.95 8.14 -4.77
C TYR A 62 2.56 7.57 -5.11
N HIS A 63 2.29 6.36 -4.62
CA HIS A 63 1.00 5.70 -4.78
C HIS A 63 -0.13 6.48 -4.08
N PHE A 64 0.04 6.86 -2.82
CA PHE A 64 -0.94 7.65 -2.07
C PHE A 64 -1.24 9.00 -2.73
N GLN A 65 -0.23 9.67 -3.29
CA GLN A 65 -0.45 10.90 -4.06
C GLN A 65 -1.30 10.66 -5.32
N THR A 66 -1.15 9.50 -5.96
CA THR A 66 -1.96 9.12 -7.13
C THR A 66 -3.42 8.95 -6.72
N GLU A 67 -3.67 8.25 -5.62
CA GLU A 67 -5.03 8.02 -5.12
C GLU A 67 -5.69 9.31 -4.64
N ALA A 68 -4.98 10.15 -3.88
CA ALA A 68 -5.49 11.46 -3.46
C ALA A 68 -5.86 12.33 -4.68
N LYS A 69 -5.06 12.29 -5.76
CA LYS A 69 -5.41 12.98 -7.00
C LYS A 69 -6.69 12.41 -7.63
N LEU A 70 -6.82 11.09 -7.69
CA LEU A 70 -8.03 10.43 -8.22
C LEU A 70 -9.27 10.77 -7.39
N MET A 71 -9.14 10.83 -6.05
CA MET A 71 -10.23 11.26 -5.18
C MET A 71 -10.71 12.67 -5.55
N GLY A 72 -9.79 13.62 -5.72
CA GLY A 72 -10.11 14.99 -6.12
C GLY A 72 -10.73 15.08 -7.52
N ASP A 73 -10.11 14.42 -8.51
CA ASP A 73 -10.58 14.41 -9.91
C ASP A 73 -12.02 13.87 -10.05
N HIS A 74 -12.40 12.92 -9.18
CA HIS A 74 -13.73 12.30 -9.19
C HIS A 74 -14.69 12.84 -8.13
N ALA A 75 -14.30 13.91 -7.42
CA ALA A 75 -15.06 14.50 -6.32
C ALA A 75 -15.45 13.49 -5.21
N TYR A 76 -14.60 12.48 -4.97
CA TYR A 76 -14.82 11.46 -3.95
C TYR A 76 -14.90 12.09 -2.56
N GLU A 77 -14.02 13.06 -2.25
CA GLU A 77 -14.03 13.78 -0.96
C GLU A 77 -15.35 14.52 -0.70
N ALA A 78 -16.00 15.04 -1.74
CA ALA A 78 -17.27 15.74 -1.61
C ALA A 78 -18.47 14.77 -1.54
N LEU A 79 -18.39 13.64 -2.24
CA LEU A 79 -19.50 12.71 -2.41
C LEU A 79 -19.48 11.54 -1.43
N ARG A 80 -18.33 11.24 -0.84
CA ARG A 80 -18.04 10.19 0.16
C ARG A 80 -17.01 10.71 1.20
N PRO A 81 -17.32 11.79 1.93
CA PRO A 81 -16.37 12.45 2.81
C PRO A 81 -15.83 11.55 3.93
N GLU A 82 -16.67 10.67 4.51
CA GLU A 82 -16.26 9.75 5.56
C GLU A 82 -15.27 8.71 5.04
N GLU A 83 -15.58 8.05 3.91
CA GLU A 83 -14.68 7.06 3.30
C GLU A 83 -13.36 7.69 2.83
N ALA A 84 -13.41 8.89 2.24
CA ALA A 84 -12.23 9.62 1.81
C ALA A 84 -11.33 9.98 3.01
N ASN A 85 -11.93 10.48 4.09
CA ASN A 85 -11.20 10.81 5.31
C ASN A 85 -10.55 9.57 5.94
N ASP A 86 -11.30 8.47 6.06
CA ASP A 86 -10.78 7.22 6.61
C ASP A 86 -9.64 6.64 5.75
N HIS A 87 -9.73 6.78 4.43
CA HIS A 87 -8.67 6.39 3.51
C HIS A 87 -7.39 7.19 3.77
N LEU A 88 -7.48 8.53 3.83
CA LEU A 88 -6.34 9.41 4.06
C LEU A 88 -5.70 9.19 5.45
N LEU A 89 -6.51 8.93 6.48
CA LEU A 89 -6.02 8.61 7.82
C LEU A 89 -5.23 7.29 7.84
N GLN A 90 -5.65 6.29 7.06
CA GLN A 90 -4.88 5.05 6.92
C GLN A 90 -3.52 5.27 6.26
N HIS A 91 -3.45 6.14 5.24
CA HIS A 91 -2.18 6.53 4.60
C HIS A 91 -1.24 7.22 5.59
N GLU A 92 -1.75 8.19 6.36
CA GLU A 92 -0.98 8.91 7.37
C GLU A 92 -0.46 7.95 8.44
N ALA A 93 -1.33 7.10 9.00
CA ALA A 93 -0.95 6.13 10.01
C ALA A 93 0.12 5.13 9.52
N PHE A 94 0.05 4.72 8.24
CA PHE A 94 1.08 3.90 7.62
C PHE A 94 2.40 4.64 7.50
N ALA A 95 2.38 5.85 6.94
CA ALA A 95 3.58 6.67 6.76
C ALA A 95 4.28 6.94 8.09
N ASP A 96 3.52 7.27 9.13
CA ASP A 96 4.04 7.48 10.48
C ASP A 96 4.67 6.21 11.06
N ARG A 97 3.98 5.08 10.93
CA ARG A 97 4.48 3.80 11.45
C ARG A 97 5.75 3.36 10.75
N VAL A 98 5.80 3.43 9.43
CA VAL A 98 6.99 3.09 8.63
C VAL A 98 8.11 4.10 8.88
N GLY A 99 7.80 5.39 9.01
CA GLY A 99 8.75 6.44 9.36
C GLY A 99 9.39 6.25 10.73
N ALA A 100 8.62 5.78 11.72
CA ALA A 100 9.13 5.42 13.03
C ALA A 100 10.09 4.21 12.96
N ILE A 101 9.74 3.17 12.18
CA ILE A 101 10.62 2.01 11.94
C ILE A 101 11.93 2.47 11.29
N HIS A 102 11.84 3.29 10.24
CA HIS A 102 12.99 3.84 9.53
C HIS A 102 13.91 4.66 10.45
N SER A 103 13.33 5.51 11.29
CA SER A 103 14.09 6.33 12.25
C SER A 103 14.76 5.47 13.32
N GLY A 104 14.07 4.42 13.81
CA GLY A 104 14.64 3.43 14.73
C GLY A 104 15.84 2.70 14.13
N LEU A 105 15.71 2.24 12.88
CA LEU A 105 16.81 1.60 12.14
C LEU A 105 18.02 2.53 12.01
N LYS A 106 17.81 3.80 11.62
CA LYS A 106 18.88 4.81 11.55
C LYS A 106 19.54 5.09 12.91
N ALA A 107 18.82 4.89 14.01
CA ALA A 107 19.34 4.98 15.37
C ALA A 107 19.99 3.67 15.88
N GLY A 108 20.12 2.64 15.03
CA GLY A 108 20.72 1.35 15.37
C GLY A 108 19.78 0.36 16.07
N GLN A 109 18.48 0.66 16.16
CA GLN A 109 17.49 -0.28 16.68
C GLN A 109 17.26 -1.39 15.66
N ARG A 110 17.14 -2.64 16.15
CA ARG A 110 16.82 -3.78 15.29
C ARG A 110 15.33 -4.09 15.34
N ILE A 111 14.81 -4.55 14.20
CA ILE A 111 13.48 -5.13 14.05
C ILE A 111 13.62 -6.54 13.49
N ALA A 112 12.79 -7.47 13.96
CA ALA A 112 12.73 -8.80 13.36
C ALA A 112 12.15 -8.69 11.95
N LYS A 113 12.71 -9.44 10.99
CA LYS A 113 12.19 -9.52 9.63
C LYS A 113 10.72 -9.91 9.63
N THR A 114 10.35 -10.92 10.42
CA THR A 114 8.97 -11.41 10.51
C THR A 114 8.01 -10.30 10.92
N ALA A 115 8.34 -9.56 11.99
CA ALA A 115 7.52 -8.44 12.47
C ALA A 115 7.39 -7.32 11.42
N LEU A 116 8.46 -6.99 10.70
CA LEU A 116 8.41 -6.00 9.63
C LEU A 116 7.51 -6.47 8.47
N MET A 117 7.73 -7.71 8.00
CA MET A 117 7.00 -8.26 6.87
C MET A 117 5.52 -8.49 7.19
N GLU A 118 5.19 -8.99 8.38
CA GLU A 118 3.81 -9.13 8.88
C GLU A 118 3.06 -7.81 8.82
N PHE A 119 3.66 -6.75 9.36
CA PHE A 119 3.05 -5.43 9.37
C PHE A 119 2.79 -4.93 7.94
N LEU A 120 3.82 -4.96 7.08
CA LEU A 120 3.71 -4.42 5.72
C LEU A 120 2.71 -5.20 4.86
N ILE A 121 2.75 -6.54 4.90
CA ILE A 121 1.87 -7.41 4.12
C ILE A 121 0.42 -7.29 4.60
N SER A 122 0.22 -7.30 5.93
CA SER A 122 -1.11 -7.19 6.52
C SER A 122 -1.73 -5.83 6.19
N TRP A 123 -0.98 -4.75 6.39
CA TRP A 123 -1.48 -3.41 6.09
C TRP A 123 -1.84 -3.27 4.60
N LEU A 124 -0.92 -3.59 3.69
CA LEU A 124 -1.16 -3.42 2.26
C LEU A 124 -2.34 -4.27 1.78
N SER A 125 -2.41 -5.55 2.19
CA SER A 125 -3.50 -6.43 1.77
C SER A 125 -4.87 -5.93 2.26
N ASN A 126 -4.94 -5.49 3.51
CA ASN A 126 -6.19 -5.00 4.09
C ASN A 126 -6.61 -3.67 3.47
N HIS A 127 -5.66 -2.77 3.22
CA HIS A 127 -5.93 -1.47 2.60
C HIS A 127 -6.47 -1.64 1.18
N ILE A 128 -5.80 -2.44 0.34
CA ILE A 128 -6.28 -2.74 -1.01
C ILE A 128 -7.69 -3.33 -0.99
N LEU A 129 -7.91 -4.36 -0.17
CA LEU A 129 -9.16 -5.12 -0.20
C LEU A 129 -10.38 -4.34 0.31
N ASN A 130 -10.18 -3.42 1.27
CA ASN A 130 -11.29 -2.77 1.97
C ASN A 130 -11.40 -1.27 1.67
N THR A 131 -10.34 -0.62 1.20
CA THR A 131 -10.26 0.83 1.06
C THR A 131 -10.04 1.24 -0.39
N ASP A 132 -9.00 0.74 -1.06
CA ASP A 132 -8.70 1.15 -2.45
C ASP A 132 -9.74 0.62 -3.43
N LYS A 133 -10.28 -0.57 -3.16
CA LYS A 133 -11.40 -1.12 -3.94
C LYS A 133 -12.68 -0.31 -3.80
N ALA A 134 -12.93 0.36 -2.68
CA ALA A 134 -14.08 1.23 -2.53
C ALA A 134 -13.95 2.48 -3.42
N LEU A 135 -12.75 3.08 -3.45
CA LEU A 135 -12.42 4.17 -4.38
C LEU A 135 -12.55 3.71 -5.83
N GLY A 136 -11.99 2.55 -6.18
CA GLY A 136 -12.07 1.98 -7.53
C GLY A 136 -13.52 1.72 -7.98
N ALA A 137 -14.35 1.14 -7.12
CA ALA A 137 -15.76 0.91 -7.40
C ALA A 137 -16.52 2.23 -7.62
N PHE A 138 -16.26 3.24 -6.80
CA PHE A 138 -16.84 4.57 -6.97
C PHE A 138 -16.45 5.22 -8.31
N ILE A 139 -15.17 5.15 -8.68
CA ILE A 139 -14.69 5.69 -9.95
C ILE A 139 -15.35 4.97 -11.14
N ALA A 140 -15.47 3.64 -11.08
CA ALA A 140 -16.12 2.85 -12.11
C ALA A 140 -17.61 3.21 -12.27
N ASP A 141 -18.35 3.38 -11.17
CA ASP A 141 -19.75 3.81 -11.19
C ASP A 141 -19.91 5.19 -11.86
N ARG A 142 -19.02 6.14 -11.55
CA ARG A 142 -19.03 7.47 -12.19
C ARG A 142 -18.76 7.42 -13.68
N GLN A 143 -17.86 6.55 -14.13
CA GLN A 143 -17.56 6.37 -15.56
C GLN A 143 -18.71 5.66 -16.29
N GLY A 144 -19.37 4.70 -15.65
CA GLY A 144 -20.56 4.03 -16.17
C GLY A 144 -21.77 4.96 -16.27
N ALA A 145 -21.98 5.84 -15.30
CA ALA A 145 -23.03 6.86 -15.29
C ALA A 145 -22.82 7.98 -16.34
N HIS A 146 -21.62 8.09 -16.92
CA HIS A 146 -21.29 9.03 -18.00
C HIS A 146 -21.07 8.32 -19.37
N GLY A 147 -21.45 7.04 -19.51
CA GLY A 147 -21.60 6.34 -20.80
C GLY A 147 -22.83 6.84 -21.58
N PRO A 148 -22.81 6.80 -22.94
CA PRO A 148 -23.31 7.89 -23.77
C PRO A 148 -24.81 8.16 -23.59
N ALA A 149 -25.14 9.38 -23.15
CA ALA A 149 -26.32 10.05 -23.66
C ALA A 149 -26.02 10.46 -25.11
N ASN A 150 -26.50 9.65 -26.07
CA ASN A 150 -26.73 9.92 -27.51
C ASN A 150 -26.64 8.58 -28.26
N GLY A 151 -27.60 8.14 -29.05
CA GLY A 151 -28.87 8.69 -29.53
C GLY A 151 -29.50 7.68 -30.48
#